data_AF-A0A9E3I0C7-F1
#
_entry.id   AF-A0A9E3I0C7-F1
#
_cell.length_a   1.000
_cell.length_b   1.000
_cell.length_c   1.000
_cell.angle_alpha   90.00
_cell.angle_beta   90.00
_cell.angle_gamma   90.00
#
_symmetry.space_group_name_H-M   'P 1'
#
loop_
_entity.id
_entity.type
_entity.pdbx_description
1 polymer ?
#
loop_
_entity_poly.entity_id
_entity_poly.type
_entity_poly.pdbx_seq_one_letter_code
_entity_poly.pdbx_strand_id
1 'polypeptide(L)'
;MKFPEIPTDNLYKFMALSGIAIIIASFFPFYFQHKLHIQSLRLAGDKILLYSEHESLKNKTLRVLEKFDSTKQNVKYLQEISKLHKSKKTMTMKEFEKFSNELQKFEASKPELVIGETVEYIDDFWDKYQQLKALSIQIATKELELSYINNIIIKGVILFYFCALVGFILSCIGFSLWYKKLQVPLDMTIKNKIQDKQKQ
;
A
#
# COMPACT_ATOMS: atom_id res chain seq x y z
N MET A 1 -68.02 -8.21 7.36
CA MET A 1 -67.13 -8.60 8.48
C MET A 1 -66.25 -7.40 8.81
N LYS A 2 -66.20 -6.95 10.07
CA LYS A 2 -65.28 -5.87 10.50
C LYS A 2 -63.92 -6.52 10.74
N PHE A 3 -62.90 -6.13 9.97
CA PHE A 3 -61.53 -6.53 10.27
C PHE A 3 -61.11 -5.88 11.60
N PRO A 4 -60.45 -6.61 12.51
CA PRO A 4 -59.92 -6.02 13.73
C PRO A 4 -58.91 -4.93 13.38
N GLU A 5 -59.05 -3.74 13.97
CA GLU A 5 -58.09 -2.66 13.81
C GLU A 5 -56.77 -3.08 14.48
N ILE A 6 -55.74 -3.31 13.65
CA ILE A 6 -54.39 -3.58 14.14
C ILE A 6 -53.94 -2.33 14.90
N PRO A 7 -53.37 -2.45 16.11
CA PRO A 7 -52.88 -1.32 16.87
C PRO A 7 -51.71 -0.64 16.14
N THR A 8 -52.03 0.37 15.33
CA THR A 8 -51.09 1.13 14.49
C THR A 8 -50.12 2.00 15.30
N ASP A 9 -50.42 2.26 16.57
CA ASP A 9 -49.54 2.97 17.51
C ASP A 9 -48.16 2.30 17.62
N ASN A 10 -48.16 0.98 17.78
CA ASN A 10 -46.92 0.23 17.95
C ASN A 10 -46.05 0.27 16.69
N LEU A 11 -46.65 0.44 15.51
CA LEU A 11 -45.92 0.45 14.24
C LEU A 11 -45.05 1.70 14.08
N TYR A 12 -45.60 2.90 14.36
CA TYR A 12 -44.85 4.14 14.18
C TYR A 12 -43.71 4.28 15.20
N LYS A 13 -43.97 3.89 16.45
CA LYS A 13 -42.95 3.81 17.51
C LYS A 13 -41.85 2.83 17.15
N PHE A 14 -42.21 1.64 16.66
CA PHE A 14 -41.25 0.64 16.21
C PHE A 14 -40.38 1.16 15.05
N MET A 15 -40.98 1.84 14.08
CA MET A 15 -40.23 2.44 12.96
C MET A 15 -39.26 3.53 13.44
N ALA A 16 -39.68 4.39 14.37
CA ALA A 16 -38.82 5.42 14.93
C ALA A 16 -37.62 4.82 15.67
N LEU A 17 -37.89 3.85 16.57
CA LEU A 17 -36.88 3.19 17.39
C LEU A 17 -35.94 2.31 16.56
N SER A 18 -36.44 1.63 15.53
CA SER A 18 -35.59 0.85 14.62
C SER A 18 -34.65 1.75 13.81
N GLY A 19 -35.10 2.94 13.38
CA GLY A 19 -34.24 3.95 12.78
C GLY A 19 -33.08 4.38 13.71
N ILE A 20 -33.38 4.66 14.98
CA ILE A 20 -32.35 4.97 16.00
C ILE A 20 -31.41 3.78 16.20
N ALA A 21 -31.94 2.56 16.30
CA ALA A 21 -31.12 1.37 16.47
C ALA A 21 -30.17 1.14 15.30
N ILE A 22 -30.60 1.40 14.06
CA ILE A 22 -29.74 1.35 12.86
C ILE A 22 -28.61 2.38 12.94
N ILE A 23 -28.91 3.61 13.39
CA ILE A 23 -27.88 4.65 13.58
C ILE A 23 -26.86 4.21 14.63
N ILE A 24 -27.28 3.64 15.76
CA ILE A 24 -26.36 3.16 16.79
C ILE A 24 -25.51 2.00 16.25
N ALA A 25 -26.15 1.04 15.58
CA ALA A 25 -25.47 -0.12 15.00
C ALA A 25 -24.46 0.28 13.91
N SER A 26 -24.69 1.39 13.19
CA SER A 26 -23.75 1.85 12.18
C SER A 26 -22.41 2.32 12.76
N PHE A 27 -22.31 2.57 14.06
CA PHE A 27 -21.02 2.86 14.71
C PHE A 27 -20.14 1.62 14.94
N PHE A 28 -20.69 0.41 14.87
CA PHE A 28 -19.94 -0.83 15.13
C PHE A 28 -18.69 -1.01 14.22
N PRO A 29 -18.76 -0.76 12.89
CA PRO A 29 -17.59 -0.81 12.02
C PRO A 29 -16.45 0.14 12.41
N PHE A 30 -16.71 1.28 13.07
CA PHE A 30 -15.65 2.20 13.48
C PHE A 30 -14.64 1.57 14.43
N TYR A 31 -15.11 0.69 15.32
CA TYR A 31 -14.23 -0.04 16.23
C TYR A 31 -13.19 -0.89 15.46
N PHE A 32 -13.64 -1.61 14.42
CA PHE A 32 -12.75 -2.40 13.56
C PHE A 32 -11.90 -1.53 12.65
N GLN A 33 -12.45 -0.41 12.16
CA GLN A 33 -11.75 0.53 11.29
C GLN A 33 -10.53 1.14 11.98
N HIS A 34 -10.62 1.46 13.27
CA HIS A 34 -9.49 1.96 14.04
C HIS A 34 -8.32 0.95 14.06
N LYS A 35 -8.63 -0.34 14.27
CA LYS A 35 -7.62 -1.42 14.25
C LYS A 35 -6.99 -1.58 12.87
N LEU A 36 -7.80 -1.56 11.81
CA LEU A 36 -7.32 -1.62 10.42
C LEU A 36 -6.46 -0.40 10.06
N HIS A 37 -6.80 0.78 10.55
CA HIS A 37 -6.02 1.99 10.31
C HIS A 37 -4.64 1.91 10.95
N ILE A 38 -4.54 1.46 12.21
CA ILE A 38 -3.25 1.21 12.86
C ILE A 38 -2.43 0.18 12.06
N GLN A 39 -3.06 -0.89 11.58
CA GLN A 39 -2.38 -1.88 10.75
C GLN A 39 -1.87 -1.27 9.44
N SER A 40 -2.66 -0.43 8.78
CA SER A 40 -2.24 0.27 7.56
C SER A 40 -1.04 1.19 7.81
N LEU A 41 -1.00 1.89 8.95
CA LEU A 41 0.13 2.74 9.31
C LEU A 41 1.40 1.91 9.55
N ARG A 42 1.29 0.77 10.23
CA ARG A 42 2.42 -0.15 10.43
C ARG A 42 2.96 -0.67 9.10
N LEU A 43 2.09 -1.15 8.22
CA LEU A 43 2.48 -1.64 6.89
C LEU A 43 3.11 -0.55 6.02
N ALA A 44 2.64 0.70 6.12
CA ALA A 44 3.25 1.83 5.44
C ALA A 44 4.65 2.11 5.97
N GLY A 45 4.85 2.04 7.30
CA GLY A 45 6.18 2.13 7.92
C GLY A 45 7.13 1.03 7.45
N ASP A 46 6.69 -0.22 7.47
CA ASP A 46 7.47 -1.37 6.99
C ASP A 46 7.83 -1.21 5.51
N LYS A 47 6.89 -0.76 4.67
CA LYS A 47 7.14 -0.47 3.25
C LYS A 47 8.25 0.56 3.08
N ILE A 48 8.22 1.66 3.84
CA ILE A 48 9.25 2.72 3.79
C ILE A 48 10.62 2.16 4.19
N LEU A 49 10.69 1.35 5.25
CA LEU A 49 11.93 0.70 5.68
C LEU A 49 12.51 -0.18 4.56
N LEU A 50 11.68 -1.01 3.94
CA LEU A 50 12.08 -1.88 2.83
C LEU A 50 12.56 -1.08 1.61
N TYR A 51 11.93 0.06 1.29
CA TYR A 51 12.43 0.94 0.22
C TYR A 51 13.81 1.48 0.51
N SER A 52 14.06 1.92 1.75
CA SER A 52 15.38 2.42 2.16
C SER A 52 16.45 1.33 2.06
N GLU A 53 16.12 0.11 2.50
CA GLU A 53 17.02 -1.04 2.37
C GLU A 53 17.29 -1.40 0.91
N HIS A 54 16.24 -1.44 0.08
CA HIS A 54 16.34 -1.70 -1.35
C HIS A 54 17.22 -0.64 -2.05
N GLU A 55 17.07 0.64 -1.70
CA GLU A 55 17.89 1.72 -2.26
C GLU A 55 19.36 1.61 -1.83
N SER A 56 19.63 1.32 -0.55
CA SER A 56 20.97 1.07 -0.03
C SER A 56 21.64 -0.10 -0.76
N LEU A 57 20.91 -1.20 -0.94
CA LEU A 57 21.42 -2.38 -1.62
C LEU A 57 21.65 -2.11 -3.12
N LYS A 58 20.74 -1.37 -3.77
CA LYS A 58 20.88 -0.96 -5.17
C LYS A 58 22.16 -0.16 -5.37
N ASN A 59 22.44 0.78 -4.47
CA ASN A 59 23.66 1.58 -4.51
C ASN A 59 24.92 0.72 -4.30
N LYS A 60 24.88 -0.29 -3.43
CA LYS A 60 25.97 -1.25 -3.27
C LYS A 60 26.21 -2.07 -4.54
N THR A 61 25.13 -2.57 -5.17
CA THR A 61 25.21 -3.33 -6.43
C THR A 61 25.77 -2.48 -7.57
N LEU A 62 25.39 -1.20 -7.66
CA LEU A 62 25.95 -0.28 -8.65
C LEU A 62 27.46 -0.10 -8.49
N ARG A 63 27.97 0.03 -7.26
CA ARG A 63 29.42 0.12 -7.02
C ARG A 63 30.18 -1.15 -7.43
N VAL A 64 29.57 -2.32 -7.26
CA VAL A 64 30.16 -3.59 -7.73
C VAL A 64 30.18 -3.63 -9.25
N LEU A 65 29.11 -3.17 -9.90
CA LEU A 65 29.02 -3.09 -11.36
C LEU A 65 30.06 -2.12 -11.94
N GLU A 66 30.28 -0.97 -11.33
CA GLU A 66 31.32 -0.01 -11.74
C GLU A 66 32.73 -0.62 -11.67
N LYS A 67 33.03 -1.40 -10.62
CA LYS A 67 34.30 -2.15 -10.51
C LYS A 67 34.41 -3.24 -11.58
N PHE A 68 33.30 -3.88 -11.92
CA PHE A 68 33.27 -4.90 -12.96
C PHE A 68 33.55 -4.29 -14.34
N ASP A 69 32.95 -3.13 -14.65
CA ASP A 69 33.16 -2.43 -15.92
C ASP A 69 34.61 -1.95 -16.09
N SER A 70 35.24 -1.43 -15.02
CA SER A 70 36.66 -1.07 -15.06
C SER A 70 37.55 -2.30 -15.28
N THR A 71 37.24 -3.42 -14.65
CA THR A 71 37.95 -4.69 -14.85
C THR A 71 37.80 -5.21 -16.28
N LYS A 72 36.59 -5.14 -16.83
CA LYS A 72 36.30 -5.54 -18.21
C LYS A 72 37.07 -4.71 -19.23
N GLN A 73 37.22 -3.40 -19.00
CA GLN A 73 38.06 -2.54 -19.83
C GLN A 73 39.53 -2.99 -19.77
N ASN A 74 40.05 -3.32 -18.59
CA ASN A 74 41.42 -3.84 -18.43
C ASN A 74 41.64 -5.16 -19.19
N VAL A 75 40.67 -6.09 -19.14
CA VAL A 75 40.73 -7.35 -19.89
C VAL A 75 40.73 -7.11 -21.41
N LYS A 76 39.90 -6.19 -21.90
CA LYS A 76 39.87 -5.84 -23.33
C LYS A 76 41.20 -5.27 -23.80
N TYR A 77 41.81 -4.39 -23.00
CA TYR A 77 43.14 -3.83 -23.28
C TYR A 77 44.22 -4.93 -23.33
N LEU A 78 44.22 -5.87 -22.38
CA LEU A 78 45.10 -7.04 -22.39
C LEU A 78 44.95 -7.91 -23.64
N GLN A 79 43.71 -8.12 -24.10
CA GLN A 79 43.45 -8.86 -25.33
C GLN A 79 44.03 -8.15 -26.55
N GLU A 80 43.97 -6.82 -26.63
CA GLU A 80 44.56 -6.03 -27.70
C GLU A 80 46.09 -6.14 -27.71
N ILE A 81 46.74 -6.03 -26.54
CA ILE A 81 48.19 -6.28 -26.40
C ILE A 81 48.56 -7.70 -26.87
N SER A 82 47.77 -8.70 -26.49
CA SER A 82 48.04 -10.11 -26.89
C SER A 82 47.95 -10.32 -28.40
N LYS A 83 47.04 -9.61 -29.09
CA LYS A 83 46.91 -9.65 -30.55
C LYS A 83 48.11 -9.00 -31.23
N LEU A 84 48.56 -7.85 -30.73
CA LEU A 84 49.77 -7.17 -31.19
C LEU A 84 51.02 -8.03 -30.98
N HIS A 85 51.12 -8.76 -29.87
CA HIS A 85 52.22 -9.68 -29.63
C HIS A 85 52.22 -10.86 -30.62
N LYS A 86 51.04 -11.37 -31.02
CA LYS A 86 50.92 -12.41 -32.05
C LYS A 86 51.28 -11.90 -33.45
N SER A 87 51.04 -10.62 -33.77
CA SER A 87 51.41 -10.01 -35.06
C SER A 87 52.89 -9.63 -35.17
N LYS A 88 53.68 -9.78 -34.09
CA LYS A 88 55.10 -9.43 -33.98
C LYS A 88 56.02 -10.11 -35.01
N LYS A 89 55.54 -11.14 -35.71
CA LYS A 89 56.30 -11.86 -36.76
C LYS A 89 56.57 -11.03 -38.03
N THR A 90 55.96 -9.84 -38.17
CA THR A 90 56.06 -8.95 -39.36
C THR A 90 56.16 -7.45 -39.01
N MET A 91 56.58 -7.09 -37.79
CA MET A 91 56.64 -5.68 -37.36
C MET A 91 57.94 -4.97 -37.79
N THR A 92 57.82 -3.71 -38.19
CA THR A 92 58.96 -2.80 -38.39
C THR A 92 59.52 -2.29 -37.06
N MET A 93 60.79 -1.85 -37.02
CA MET A 93 61.41 -1.40 -35.75
C MET A 93 60.69 -0.23 -35.07
N LYS A 94 60.10 0.70 -35.84
CA LYS A 94 59.32 1.81 -35.26
C LYS A 94 58.03 1.32 -34.57
N GLU A 95 57.39 0.31 -35.13
CA GLU A 95 56.20 -0.31 -34.52
C GLU A 95 56.57 -1.08 -33.26
N PHE A 96 57.73 -1.74 -33.25
CA PHE A 96 58.28 -2.42 -32.08
C PHE A 96 58.58 -1.45 -30.94
N GLU A 97 59.16 -0.28 -31.22
CA GLU A 97 59.49 0.72 -30.21
C GLU A 97 58.22 1.34 -29.60
N LYS A 98 57.21 1.66 -30.42
CA LYS A 98 55.89 2.11 -29.94
C LYS A 98 55.23 1.03 -29.07
N PHE A 99 55.28 -0.23 -29.51
CA PHE A 99 54.76 -1.36 -28.75
C PHE A 99 55.48 -1.54 -27.41
N SER A 100 56.82 -1.44 -27.39
CA SER A 100 57.62 -1.53 -26.16
C SER A 100 57.24 -0.45 -25.15
N ASN A 101 57.03 0.79 -25.60
CA ASN A 101 56.62 1.90 -24.73
C ASN A 101 55.19 1.71 -24.19
N GLU A 102 54.26 1.17 -24.98
CA GLU A 102 52.92 0.81 -24.51
C GLU A 102 52.97 -0.37 -23.52
N LEU A 103 53.82 -1.37 -23.77
CA LEU A 103 54.01 -2.52 -22.89
C LEU A 103 54.63 -2.12 -21.55
N GLN A 104 55.60 -1.20 -21.56
CA GLN A 104 56.22 -0.67 -20.34
C GLN A 104 55.23 0.16 -19.52
N LYS A 105 54.34 0.94 -20.17
CA LYS A 105 53.23 1.63 -19.48
C LYS A 105 52.24 0.64 -18.87
N PHE A 106 52.00 -0.47 -19.53
CA PHE A 106 51.13 -1.53 -19.02
C PHE A 106 51.76 -2.34 -17.89
N GLU A 107 53.04 -2.71 -17.99
CA GLU A 107 53.78 -3.38 -16.92
C GLU A 107 53.95 -2.47 -15.69
N ALA A 108 54.04 -1.15 -15.90
CA ALA A 108 53.99 -0.18 -14.83
C ALA A 108 52.59 -0.04 -14.21
N SER A 109 51.52 -0.27 -14.97
CA SER A 109 50.14 -0.25 -14.45
C SER A 109 49.70 -1.57 -13.83
N LYS A 110 50.41 -2.68 -14.13
CA LYS A 110 50.26 -4.04 -13.60
C LYS A 110 48.91 -4.25 -12.90
N PRO A 111 47.81 -4.33 -13.65
CA PRO A 111 46.57 -4.79 -13.07
C PRO A 111 46.83 -6.23 -12.67
N GLU A 112 46.97 -6.47 -11.37
CA GLU A 112 47.02 -7.80 -10.81
C GLU A 112 45.71 -8.46 -11.23
N LEU A 113 45.76 -9.24 -12.31
CA LEU A 113 44.56 -9.83 -12.88
C LEU A 113 44.22 -11.04 -12.01
N VAL A 114 43.63 -10.77 -10.85
CA VAL A 114 43.23 -11.79 -9.90
C VAL A 114 41.95 -12.41 -10.44
N ILE A 115 42.09 -13.43 -11.27
CA ILE A 115 40.96 -14.22 -11.79
C ILE A 115 40.08 -14.72 -10.63
N GLY A 116 40.69 -15.02 -9.47
CA GLY A 116 39.98 -15.35 -8.23
C GLY A 116 39.03 -14.25 -7.74
N GLU A 117 39.49 -12.99 -7.72
CA GLU A 117 38.65 -11.85 -7.31
C GLU A 117 37.47 -11.68 -8.27
N THR A 118 37.67 -11.87 -9.57
CA THR A 118 36.57 -11.72 -10.55
C THR A 118 35.44 -12.72 -10.36
N VAL A 119 35.75 -13.95 -9.92
CA VAL A 119 34.72 -14.96 -9.61
C VAL A 119 33.97 -14.58 -8.34
N GLU A 120 34.69 -14.16 -7.29
CA GLU A 120 34.10 -13.71 -6.02
C GLU A 120 33.17 -12.49 -6.23
N TYR A 121 33.54 -11.55 -7.11
CA TYR A 121 32.69 -10.41 -7.47
C TYR A 121 31.40 -10.81 -8.20
N ILE A 122 31.44 -11.85 -9.04
CA ILE A 122 30.26 -12.32 -9.78
C ILE A 122 29.27 -12.99 -8.81
N ASP A 123 29.77 -13.79 -7.88
CA ASP A 123 28.94 -14.44 -6.86
C ASP A 123 28.32 -13.40 -5.91
N ASP A 124 29.11 -12.45 -5.39
CA ASP A 124 28.61 -11.33 -4.57
C ASP A 124 27.57 -10.47 -5.31
N PHE A 125 27.78 -10.23 -6.60
CA PHE A 125 26.81 -9.51 -7.43
C PHE A 125 25.49 -10.28 -7.57
N TRP A 126 25.57 -11.59 -7.84
CA TRP A 126 24.38 -12.42 -8.01
C TRP A 126 23.56 -12.50 -6.73
N ASP A 127 24.23 -12.67 -5.57
CA ASP A 127 23.57 -12.69 -4.27
C ASP A 127 22.86 -11.37 -3.96
N LYS A 128 23.52 -10.23 -4.20
CA LYS A 128 22.89 -8.91 -4.02
C LYS A 128 21.74 -8.68 -4.98
N TYR A 129 21.84 -9.17 -6.21
CA TYR A 129 20.75 -9.11 -7.19
C TYR A 129 19.52 -9.91 -6.73
N GLN A 130 19.73 -11.13 -6.20
CA GLN A 130 18.63 -11.93 -5.64
C GLN A 130 17.99 -11.25 -4.42
N GLN A 131 18.80 -10.66 -3.54
CA GLN A 131 18.30 -9.90 -2.38
C GLN A 131 17.46 -8.67 -2.83
N LEU A 132 17.91 -7.91 -3.84
CA LEU A 132 17.13 -6.81 -4.42
C LEU A 132 15.79 -7.29 -4.98
N LYS A 133 15.81 -8.40 -5.72
CA LYS A 133 14.59 -9.00 -6.26
C LYS A 133 13.64 -9.42 -5.14
N ALA A 134 14.14 -10.05 -4.08
CA ALA A 134 13.33 -10.42 -2.92
C ALA A 134 12.70 -9.19 -2.24
N LEU A 135 13.48 -8.12 -2.02
CA LEU A 135 13.00 -6.86 -1.44
C LEU A 135 11.92 -6.19 -2.30
N SER A 136 12.12 -6.10 -3.61
CA SER A 136 11.11 -5.53 -4.52
C SER A 136 9.80 -6.30 -4.52
N ILE A 137 9.85 -7.64 -4.42
CA ILE A 137 8.65 -8.47 -4.24
C ILE A 137 7.98 -8.17 -2.90
N GLN A 138 8.74 -8.09 -1.80
CA GLN A 138 8.18 -7.75 -0.48
C GLN A 138 7.49 -6.38 -0.49
N ILE A 139 8.12 -5.37 -1.08
CA ILE A 139 7.53 -4.04 -1.27
C ILE A 139 6.20 -4.12 -2.03
N ALA A 140 6.17 -4.85 -3.15
CA ALA A 140 4.97 -5.01 -3.96
C ALA A 140 3.84 -5.72 -3.18
N THR A 141 4.16 -6.75 -2.40
CA THR A 141 3.18 -7.42 -1.55
C THR A 141 2.59 -6.49 -0.49
N LYS A 142 3.42 -5.67 0.16
CA LYS A 142 2.97 -4.68 1.15
C LYS A 142 2.09 -3.60 0.54
N GLU A 143 2.38 -3.18 -0.69
CA GLU A 143 1.55 -2.24 -1.42
C GLU A 143 0.16 -2.80 -1.74
N LEU A 144 0.08 -4.07 -2.13
CA LEU A 144 -1.20 -4.76 -2.33
C LEU A 144 -1.98 -4.89 -1.01
N GLU A 145 -1.33 -5.27 0.09
CA GLU A 145 -1.95 -5.34 1.42
C GLU A 145 -2.52 -3.97 1.86
N LEU A 146 -1.76 -2.90 1.67
CA LEU A 146 -2.20 -1.52 1.96
C LEU A 146 -3.41 -1.12 1.12
N SER A 147 -3.36 -1.38 -0.19
CA SER A 147 -4.46 -1.09 -1.10
C SER A 147 -5.73 -1.85 -0.69
N TYR A 148 -5.58 -3.13 -0.33
CA TYR A 148 -6.69 -3.96 0.15
C TYR A 148 -7.31 -3.42 1.45
N ILE A 149 -6.49 -3.08 2.46
CA ILE A 149 -6.97 -2.51 3.72
C ILE A 149 -7.66 -1.17 3.51
N ASN A 150 -7.07 -0.28 2.70
CA ASN A 150 -7.67 1.02 2.38
C ASN A 150 -9.03 0.86 1.70
N ASN A 151 -9.16 -0.10 0.78
CA ASN A 151 -10.44 -0.40 0.14
C ASN A 151 -11.49 -0.90 1.14
N ILE A 152 -11.12 -1.72 2.13
CA ILE A 152 -12.03 -2.14 3.20
C ILE A 152 -12.46 -0.93 4.04
N ILE A 153 -11.52 -0.08 4.44
CA ILE A 153 -11.79 1.12 5.23
C ILE A 153 -12.78 2.04 4.50
N ILE A 154 -12.54 2.33 3.21
CA ILE A 154 -13.41 3.20 2.40
C ILE A 154 -14.82 2.60 2.30
N LYS A 155 -14.94 1.30 2.00
CA LYS A 155 -16.25 0.61 1.94
C LYS A 155 -16.98 0.67 3.28
N GLY A 156 -16.27 0.52 4.40
CA GLY A 156 -16.82 0.63 5.74
C GLY A 156 -17.38 2.03 6.03
N VAL A 157 -16.65 3.08 5.64
CA VAL A 157 -17.09 4.48 5.78
C VAL A 157 -18.34 4.75 4.93
N ILE A 158 -18.37 4.28 3.69
CA ILE A 158 -19.54 4.42 2.81
C ILE A 158 -20.76 3.71 3.42
N LEU A 159 -20.58 2.48 3.90
CA LEU A 159 -21.64 1.71 4.55
C LEU A 159 -22.17 2.42 5.81
N PHE A 160 -21.28 3.00 6.61
CA PHE A 160 -21.66 3.78 7.79
C PHE A 160 -22.61 4.93 7.42
N TYR A 161 -22.19 5.80 6.49
CA TYR A 161 -23.00 6.96 6.11
C TYR A 161 -24.32 6.54 5.48
N PHE A 162 -24.32 5.47 4.69
CA PHE A 162 -25.54 4.92 4.11
C PHE A 162 -26.51 4.43 5.19
N CYS A 163 -26.06 3.60 6.13
CA CYS A 163 -26.90 3.10 7.21
C CYS A 163 -27.39 4.22 8.14
N ALA A 164 -26.52 5.18 8.47
CA ALA A 164 -26.89 6.33 9.28
C ALA A 164 -27.97 7.18 8.61
N LEU A 165 -27.85 7.42 7.30
CA LEU A 165 -28.86 8.16 6.53
C LEU A 165 -30.20 7.42 6.49
N VAL A 166 -30.19 6.11 6.21
CA VAL A 166 -31.40 5.28 6.21
C VAL A 166 -32.07 5.27 7.59
N GLY A 167 -31.29 5.08 8.66
CA GLY A 167 -31.78 5.11 10.03
C GLY A 167 -32.36 6.48 10.42
N PHE A 168 -31.72 7.57 9.97
CA PHE A 168 -32.21 8.93 10.21
C PHE A 168 -33.55 9.18 9.51
N ILE A 169 -33.67 8.80 8.24
CA ILE A 169 -34.93 8.94 7.48
C ILE A 169 -36.05 8.13 8.15
N LEU A 170 -35.80 6.87 8.53
CA LEU A 170 -36.78 6.02 9.21
C LEU A 170 -37.22 6.63 10.55
N SER A 171 -36.25 7.14 11.33
CA SER A 171 -36.52 7.81 12.60
C SER A 171 -37.42 9.03 12.41
N CYS A 172 -37.07 9.93 11.48
CA CYS A 172 -37.86 11.12 11.18
C CYS A 172 -39.29 10.79 10.71
N ILE A 173 -39.45 9.82 9.80
CA ILE A 173 -40.78 9.41 9.33
C ILE A 173 -41.56 8.77 10.49
N GLY A 174 -40.92 7.93 11.30
CA GLY A 174 -41.54 7.27 12.45
C GLY A 174 -42.09 8.26 13.46
N PHE A 175 -41.27 9.21 13.89
CA PHE A 175 -41.69 10.26 14.81
C PHE A 175 -42.75 11.19 14.20
N SER A 176 -42.64 11.54 12.91
CA SER A 176 -43.63 12.38 12.22
C SER A 176 -45.00 11.72 12.15
N LEU A 177 -45.06 10.43 11.81
CA LEU A 177 -46.31 9.67 11.78
C LEU A 177 -46.87 9.46 13.19
N TRP A 178 -46.03 9.12 14.15
CA TRP A 178 -46.44 8.97 15.55
C TRP A 178 -47.07 10.26 16.09
N TYR A 179 -46.41 11.41 15.90
CA TYR A 179 -46.93 12.70 16.33
C TYR A 179 -48.27 13.04 15.66
N LYS A 180 -48.31 12.99 14.32
CA LYS A 180 -49.50 13.44 13.56
C LYS A 180 -50.69 12.51 13.69
N LYS A 181 -50.47 11.19 13.70
CA LYS A 181 -51.54 10.19 13.65
C LYS A 181 -52.00 9.72 15.03
N LEU A 182 -51.14 9.79 16.04
CA LEU A 182 -51.48 9.30 17.37
C LEU A 182 -51.53 10.42 18.41
N GLN A 183 -50.46 11.19 18.56
CA GLN A 183 -50.35 12.15 19.65
C GLN A 183 -51.38 13.28 19.52
N VAL A 184 -51.47 13.89 18.33
CA VAL A 184 -52.41 15.00 18.09
C VAL A 184 -53.88 14.60 18.37
N PRO A 185 -54.41 13.47 17.86
CA PRO A 185 -55.77 13.02 18.22
C PRO A 185 -55.96 12.69 19.70
N LEU A 186 -54.96 12.09 20.35
CA LEU A 186 -55.01 11.76 21.78
C LEU A 186 -55.10 13.04 22.63
N ASP A 187 -54.27 14.04 22.32
CA ASP A 187 -54.23 15.32 23.01
C ASP A 187 -55.55 16.09 22.85
N MET A 188 -56.14 16.08 21.64
CA MET A 188 -57.48 16.65 21.40
C MET A 188 -58.55 15.95 22.25
N THR A 189 -58.50 14.62 22.35
CA THR A 189 -59.45 13.82 23.13
C THR A 189 -59.35 14.14 24.62
N ILE A 190 -58.13 14.26 25.15
CA ILE A 190 -57.87 14.62 26.55
C ILE A 190 -58.38 16.04 26.84
N LYS A 191 -58.11 16.99 25.93
CA LYS A 191 -58.55 18.38 26.06
C LYS A 191 -60.08 18.50 26.15
N ASN A 192 -60.81 17.80 25.27
CA ASN A 192 -62.28 17.80 25.29
C ASN A 192 -62.83 17.22 26.60
N LYS A 193 -62.26 16.10 27.08
CA LYS A 193 -62.66 15.48 28.36
C LYS A 193 -62.46 16.41 29.57
N ILE A 194 -61.40 17.21 29.58
CA ILE A 194 -61.15 18.18 30.65
C ILE A 194 -62.20 19.30 30.60
N GLN A 195 -62.52 19.80 29.41
CA GLN A 195 -63.52 20.86 29.23
C GLN A 195 -64.93 20.42 29.64
N ASP A 196 -65.31 19.18 29.33
CA ASP A 196 -66.62 18.63 29.71
C ASP A 196 -66.75 18.48 31.23
N LYS A 197 -65.68 18.06 31.91
CA LYS A 197 -65.64 17.99 33.38
C LYS A 197 -65.73 19.34 34.07
N GLN A 198 -65.26 20.42 33.44
CA GLN A 198 -65.34 21.78 34.00
C GLN A 198 -66.73 22.41 33.84
N LYS A 199 -67.59 21.85 33.00
CA LYS A 199 -68.96 22.33 32.77
C LYS A 199 -70.00 21.67 33.68
N GLN A 200 -69.61 20.61 34.39
CA GLN A 200 -70.44 19.91 35.37
C GLN A 200 -70.21 20.50 36.76
#